data_AF-X0WU86-F1
#
_entry.id   AF-X0WU86-F1
#
_cell.length_a   1.000
_cell.length_b   1.000
_cell.length_c   1.000
_cell.angle_alpha   90.00
_cell.angle_beta   90.00
_cell.angle_gamma   90.00
#
_symmetry.space_group_name_H-M   'P 1'
#
loop_
_entity.id
_entity.type
_entity.pdbx_description
1 polymer ?
#
loop_
_entity_poly.entity_id
_entity_poly.type
_entity_poly.pdbx_seq_one_letter_code
_entity_poly.pdbx_strand_id
1 'polypeptide(L)'
;MIFPAVIAAAFALGLNLVVIPTILRLAHRFKWYDLPDHRKIHTGLIPRLGGPGMYLSFLCVALLTPILVTLITGGTVTVGYTLRFISLFLGVSLIQAIGLIDDFRPINALLKFFLQLLAAIIVTAG
;
A
#
# COMPACT_ATOMS: atom_id res chain seq x y z
N MET A 1 -22.98 4.02 5.52
CA MET A 1 -21.66 3.38 5.31
C MET A 1 -21.07 3.66 3.94
N ILE A 2 -21.86 3.71 2.86
CA ILE A 2 -21.34 3.90 1.48
C ILE A 2 -20.73 5.30 1.27
N PHE A 3 -21.39 6.36 1.74
CA PHE A 3 -20.94 7.74 1.51
C PHE A 3 -19.50 8.04 2.02
N PRO A 4 -19.14 7.72 3.29
CA PRO A 4 -17.76 7.79 3.77
C PRO A 4 -16.74 7.01 2.92
N ALA A 5 -17.11 5.81 2.47
CA ALA A 5 -16.22 4.96 1.69
C ALA A 5 -15.95 5.53 0.29
N VAL A 6 -16.96 6.11 -0.35
CA VAL A 6 -16.80 6.79 -1.66
C VAL A 6 -15.88 8.00 -1.53
N ILE A 7 -16.02 8.79 -0.46
CA ILE A 7 -15.16 9.96 -0.22
C ILE A 7 -13.71 9.51 0.02
N ALA A 8 -13.50 8.51 0.86
CA ALA A 8 -12.18 7.95 1.08
C ALA A 8 -11.57 7.42 -0.22
N ALA A 9 -12.32 6.66 -1.02
CA ALA A 9 -11.84 6.16 -2.31
C ALA A 9 -11.47 7.29 -3.29
N ALA A 10 -12.29 8.34 -3.38
CA ALA A 10 -12.01 9.50 -4.22
C ALA A 10 -10.75 10.26 -3.76
N PHE A 11 -10.56 10.41 -2.45
CA PHE A 11 -9.38 11.05 -1.89
C PHE A 11 -8.11 10.20 -2.11
N ALA A 12 -8.22 8.88 -1.96
CA ALA A 12 -7.13 7.96 -2.23
C ALA A 12 -6.74 7.98 -3.71
N LEU A 13 -7.72 8.04 -4.61
CA LEU A 13 -7.49 8.19 -6.04
C LEU A 13 -6.76 9.50 -6.34
N GLY A 14 -7.25 10.62 -5.81
CA GLY A 14 -6.63 11.94 -6.00
C GLY A 14 -5.19 11.99 -5.49
N LEU A 15 -4.95 11.43 -4.30
CA LEU A 15 -3.60 11.32 -3.73
C LEU A 15 -2.68 10.45 -4.61
N ASN A 16 -3.18 9.32 -5.08
CA ASN A 16 -2.40 8.40 -5.92
C ASN A 16 -2.03 9.02 -7.28
N LEU A 17 -2.89 9.85 -7.86
CA LEU A 17 -2.60 10.60 -9.10
C LEU A 17 -1.43 11.58 -8.93
N VAL A 18 -1.13 12.03 -7.71
CA VAL A 18 0.02 12.90 -7.41
C VAL A 18 1.25 12.08 -7.00
N VAL A 19 1.05 11.02 -6.21
CA VAL A 19 2.13 10.17 -5.68
C VAL A 19 2.79 9.36 -6.80
N ILE A 20 2.02 8.74 -7.70
CA ILE A 20 2.56 7.87 -8.75
C ILE A 20 3.53 8.61 -9.69
N PRO A 21 3.21 9.78 -10.27
CA PRO A 21 4.16 10.53 -11.09
C PRO A 21 5.46 10.86 -10.34
N THR A 22 5.37 11.16 -9.05
CA THR A 22 6.53 11.45 -8.21
C THR A 22 7.41 10.21 -8.06
N ILE A 23 6.81 9.05 -7.79
CA ILE A 23 7.52 7.77 -7.70
C ILE A 23 8.14 7.39 -9.05
N LEU A 24 7.44 7.59 -10.17
CA LEU A 24 7.98 7.34 -11.49
C LEU A 24 9.22 8.20 -11.76
N ARG A 25 9.18 9.50 -11.42
CA ARG A 25 10.35 10.39 -11.54
C ARG A 25 11.53 9.90 -10.69
N LEU A 26 11.28 9.45 -9.46
CA LEU A 26 12.32 8.91 -8.59
C LEU A 26 12.89 7.60 -9.16
N ALA A 27 12.03 6.69 -9.62
CA ALA A 27 12.44 5.44 -10.22
C ALA A 27 13.31 5.66 -11.47
N HIS A 28 12.96 6.64 -12.31
CA HIS A 28 13.80 7.04 -13.43
C HIS A 28 15.15 7.63 -12.98
N ARG A 29 15.13 8.53 -11.99
CA ARG A 29 16.33 9.18 -11.45
C ARG A 29 17.32 8.18 -10.84
N PHE A 30 16.82 7.19 -10.11
CA PHE A 30 17.63 6.16 -9.44
C PHE A 30 17.81 4.89 -10.27
N LYS A 31 17.28 4.86 -11.50
CA LYS A 31 17.33 3.70 -12.42
C LYS A 31 16.75 2.42 -11.81
N TRP A 32 15.68 2.56 -11.01
CA TRP A 32 14.95 1.44 -10.44
C TRP A 32 14.02 0.82 -11.50
N TYR A 33 14.64 0.05 -12.40
CA TYR A 33 13.95 -0.57 -13.52
C TYR A 33 13.80 -2.06 -13.34
N ASP A 34 12.69 -2.56 -13.90
CA ASP A 34 12.50 -3.95 -14.17
C ASP A 34 13.11 -4.30 -15.52
N LEU A 35 14.25 -4.98 -15.47
CA LEU A 35 14.97 -5.41 -16.66
C LEU A 35 14.20 -6.53 -17.37
N PRO A 36 14.20 -6.55 -18.72
CA PRO A 36 13.69 -7.68 -19.50
C PRO A 36 14.37 -8.98 -19.06
N ASP A 37 13.59 -10.05 -18.97
CA ASP A 37 14.04 -11.38 -18.58
C ASP A 37 13.32 -12.41 -19.46
N HIS A 38 13.84 -13.64 -19.55
CA HIS A 38 13.23 -14.75 -20.32
C HIS A 38 11.79 -15.08 -19.91
N ARG A 39 11.36 -14.63 -18.71
CA ARG A 39 10.00 -14.78 -18.19
C ARG A 39 9.08 -13.60 -18.48
N LYS A 40 9.58 -12.51 -19.08
CA LYS A 40 8.85 -11.24 -19.23
C LYS A 40 8.59 -10.92 -20.69
N ILE A 41 7.38 -10.44 -20.97
CA ILE A 41 6.93 -10.09 -22.32
C ILE A 41 7.33 -8.66 -22.75
N HIS A 42 7.75 -7.82 -21.81
CA HIS A 42 8.15 -6.45 -22.12
C HIS A 42 9.63 -6.38 -22.54
N THR A 43 9.90 -5.56 -23.55
CA THR A 43 11.25 -5.34 -24.09
C THR A 43 11.89 -4.04 -23.59
N GLY A 44 11.11 -3.15 -22.97
CA GLY A 44 11.58 -1.87 -22.44
C GLY A 44 11.90 -1.89 -20.95
N LEU A 45 12.56 -0.82 -20.49
CA LEU A 45 12.79 -0.54 -19.06
C LEU A 45 11.49 -0.06 -18.42
N ILE A 46 10.89 -0.88 -17.57
CA ILE A 46 9.67 -0.51 -16.83
C ILE A 46 10.07 -0.05 -15.43
N PRO A 47 9.66 1.13 -14.95
CA PRO A 47 9.93 1.55 -13.58
C PRO A 47 9.33 0.58 -12.56
N ARG A 48 10.14 0.12 -11.60
CA ARG A 48 9.65 -0.57 -10.41
C ARG A 48 9.01 0.46 -9.48
N LEU A 49 8.21 0.00 -8.50
CA LEU A 49 7.60 0.79 -7.42
C LEU A 49 6.18 1.36 -7.61
N GLY A 50 5.36 0.80 -8.51
CA GLY A 50 3.92 1.12 -8.51
C GLY A 50 3.24 0.78 -7.16
N GLY A 51 3.63 -0.35 -6.55
CA GLY A 51 3.08 -0.84 -5.27
C GLY A 51 3.21 0.15 -4.10
N PRO A 52 4.42 0.64 -3.77
CA PRO A 52 4.61 1.64 -2.71
C PRO A 52 3.74 2.90 -2.86
N GLY A 53 3.50 3.38 -4.09
CA GLY A 53 2.64 4.55 -4.32
C GLY A 53 1.19 4.31 -3.95
N MET A 54 0.67 3.16 -4.38
CA MET A 54 -0.68 2.72 -4.02
C MET A 54 -0.80 2.50 -2.51
N TYR A 55 0.19 1.87 -1.89
CA TYR A 55 0.23 1.64 -0.44
C TYR A 55 0.24 2.95 0.36
N LEU A 56 1.11 3.91 0.01
CA LEU A 56 1.17 5.20 0.69
C LEU A 56 -0.15 5.94 0.58
N SER A 57 -0.76 5.93 -0.61
CA SER A 57 -2.06 6.57 -0.83
C SER A 57 -3.15 5.91 0.02
N PHE A 58 -3.22 4.58 0.02
CA PHE A 58 -4.14 3.82 0.86
C PHE A 58 -3.94 4.11 2.34
N LEU A 59 -2.71 4.02 2.84
CA LEU A 59 -2.41 4.17 4.27
C LEU A 59 -2.74 5.58 4.76
N CYS A 60 -2.31 6.61 4.03
CA CYS A 60 -2.62 7.99 4.38
C CYS A 60 -4.13 8.22 4.46
N VAL A 61 -4.88 7.77 3.46
CA VAL A 61 -6.34 7.97 3.47
C VAL A 61 -7.02 7.13 4.54
N ALA A 62 -6.61 5.88 4.75
CA ALA A 62 -7.18 5.02 5.77
C ALA A 62 -7.01 5.62 7.18
N LEU A 63 -5.86 6.24 7.47
CA LEU A 63 -5.61 6.94 8.74
C LEU A 63 -6.37 8.27 8.87
N LEU A 64 -6.60 8.98 7.75
CA LEU A 64 -7.30 10.27 7.74
C LEU A 64 -8.82 10.14 7.64
N THR A 65 -9.34 9.01 7.17
CA THR A 65 -10.79 8.77 6.99
C THR A 65 -11.62 9.11 8.23
N PRO A 66 -11.24 8.73 9.47
CA PRO A 66 -11.95 9.13 10.69
C PRO A 66 -12.19 10.65 10.81
N ILE A 67 -11.14 11.42 10.50
CA ILE A 67 -11.12 12.88 10.59
C ILE A 67 -11.95 13.47 9.46
N LEU A 68 -11.77 12.98 8.24
CA LEU A 68 -12.50 13.43 7.05
C LEU A 68 -14.01 13.20 7.20
N VAL A 69 -14.42 12.04 7.72
CA VAL A 69 -15.84 11.75 7.94
C VAL A 69 -16.41 12.67 9.02
N THR A 70 -15.71 12.82 10.15
CA THR A 70 -16.13 13.74 11.23
C THR A 70 -16.34 15.16 10.71
N LEU A 71 -15.39 15.66 9.89
CA LEU A 71 -15.45 16.99 9.31
C LEU A 71 -16.64 17.17 8.35
N ILE A 72 -16.92 16.15 7.53
CA ILE A 72 -17.93 16.24 6.46
C ILE A 72 -19.34 16.00 6.98
N THR A 73 -19.54 15.06 7.91
CA THR A 73 -20.86 14.72 8.43
C THR A 73 -21.24 15.48 9.69
N GLY A 74 -20.31 16.27 10.27
CA GLY A 74 -20.55 17.06 11.49
C GLY A 74 -20.81 16.24 12.76
N GLY A 75 -20.71 14.92 12.67
CA GLY A 75 -20.87 13.99 13.78
C GLY A 75 -19.50 13.56 14.33
N THR A 76 -19.41 13.34 15.64
CA THR A 76 -18.21 12.81 16.28
C THR A 76 -18.05 11.34 15.91
N VAL A 77 -17.19 11.03 14.92
CA VAL A 77 -16.77 9.66 14.69
C VAL A 77 -15.59 9.37 15.61
N THR A 78 -15.87 8.82 16.79
CA THR A 78 -14.85 8.21 17.65
C THR A 78 -14.37 6.93 17.00
N VAL A 79 -13.37 7.04 16.13
CA VAL A 79 -12.66 5.86 15.63
C VAL A 79 -11.72 5.41 16.74
N GLY A 80 -12.19 4.47 17.55
CA GLY A 80 -11.29 3.65 18.32
C GLY A 80 -10.44 2.86 17.32
N TYR A 81 -9.13 3.12 17.29
CA TYR A 81 -8.18 2.20 16.69
C TYR A 81 -8.22 0.91 17.51
N THR A 82 -9.21 0.07 17.23
CA THR A 82 -9.35 -1.23 17.85
C THR A 82 -8.16 -2.09 17.45
N LEU A 83 -7.88 -3.13 18.24
CA LEU A 83 -6.83 -4.09 17.94
C LEU A 83 -6.90 -4.60 16.49
N ARG A 84 -8.13 -4.74 15.94
CA ARG A 84 -8.41 -5.09 14.54
C ARG A 84 -7.83 -4.12 13.50
N PHE A 85 -7.87 -2.81 13.75
CA PHE A 85 -7.30 -1.85 12.81
C PHE A 85 -5.78 -1.85 12.90
N ILE A 86 -5.24 -1.96 14.12
CA ILE A 86 -3.80 -2.02 14.34
C ILE A 86 -3.23 -3.28 13.67
N SER A 87 -3.87 -4.44 13.85
CA SER A 87 -3.46 -5.70 13.22
C SER A 87 -3.55 -5.63 11.70
N LEU A 88 -4.62 -5.04 11.15
CA LEU A 88 -4.75 -4.80 9.71
C LEU A 88 -3.60 -3.94 9.16
N PHE A 89 -3.31 -2.79 9.78
CA PHE A 89 -2.25 -1.90 9.32
C PHE A 89 -0.87 -2.56 9.42
N LEU A 90 -0.59 -3.30 10.49
CA LEU A 90 0.65 -4.06 10.62
C LEU A 90 0.78 -5.14 9.53
N GLY A 91 -0.28 -5.92 9.29
CA GLY A 91 -0.29 -6.96 8.27
C GLY A 91 -0.07 -6.41 6.85
N VAL A 92 -0.80 -5.36 6.48
CA VAL A 92 -0.65 -4.73 5.15
C VAL A 92 0.74 -4.09 5.00
N SER A 93 1.25 -3.43 6.05
CA SER A 93 2.60 -2.86 6.06
C SER A 93 3.67 -3.95 5.86
N LEU A 94 3.51 -5.10 6.53
CA LEU A 94 4.42 -6.23 6.42
C LEU A 94 4.42 -6.81 5.00
N ILE A 95 3.24 -7.05 4.41
CA ILE A 95 3.12 -7.53 3.02
C ILE A 95 3.76 -6.55 2.05
N GLN A 96 3.51 -5.25 2.22
CA GLN A 96 4.11 -4.23 1.37
C GLN A 96 5.64 -4.21 1.51
N ALA A 97 6.17 -4.34 2.73
CA ALA A 97 7.62 -4.38 2.96
C ALA A 97 8.26 -5.62 2.31
N ILE A 98 7.65 -6.80 2.47
CA ILE A 98 8.14 -8.04 1.85
C ILE A 98 8.14 -7.91 0.33
N GLY A 99 7.04 -7.43 -0.26
CA GLY A 99 6.94 -7.24 -1.71
C GLY A 99 7.97 -6.23 -2.22
N LEU A 100 8.15 -5.12 -1.51
CA LEU A 100 9.14 -4.11 -1.87
C LEU A 100 10.58 -4.63 -1.78
N ILE A 101 10.89 -5.42 -0.74
CA ILE A 101 12.22 -6.04 -0.63
C ILE A 101 12.43 -7.03 -1.77
N ASP A 102 11.44 -7.87 -2.07
CA ASP A 102 11.49 -8.88 -3.15
C ASP A 102 11.71 -8.23 -4.53
N ASP A 103 11.10 -7.07 -4.79
CA ASP A 103 11.28 -6.29 -6.02
C ASP A 103 12.74 -5.85 -6.26
N PHE A 104 13.51 -5.64 -5.19
CA PHE A 104 14.93 -5.26 -5.26
C PHE A 104 15.90 -6.41 -5.03
N ARG A 105 15.52 -7.36 -4.18
CA ARG A 105 16.34 -8.48 -3.71
C ARG A 105 15.43 -9.70 -3.64
N PRO A 106 15.50 -10.61 -4.63
CA PRO A 106 14.67 -11.80 -4.66
C PRO A 106 14.78 -12.58 -3.36
N ILE A 107 13.65 -12.76 -2.67
CA ILE A 107 13.58 -13.52 -1.43
C ILE A 107 13.35 -14.99 -1.79
N ASN A 108 13.97 -15.92 -1.05
CA ASN A 108 13.71 -17.34 -1.22
C ASN A 108 12.23 -17.67 -0.95
N ALA A 109 11.65 -18.53 -1.79
CA ALA A 109 10.22 -18.83 -1.78
C ALA A 109 9.69 -19.26 -0.40
N LEU A 110 10.45 -20.08 0.34
CA LEU A 110 10.06 -20.54 1.67
C LEU A 110 10.00 -19.39 2.68
N LEU A 111 11.01 -18.52 2.73
CA LEU A 111 10.98 -17.36 3.64
C LEU A 111 9.86 -16.40 3.28
N LYS A 112 9.65 -16.14 1.97
CA LYS A 112 8.55 -15.29 1.51
C LYS A 112 7.20 -15.86 1.97
N PHE A 113 7.01 -17.17 1.87
CA PHE A 113 5.82 -17.85 2.36
C PHE A 113 5.66 -17.71 3.89
N PHE A 114 6.71 -17.96 4.68
CA PHE A 114 6.64 -17.82 6.14
C PHE A 114 6.31 -16.38 6.57
N LEU A 115 6.90 -15.38 5.92
CA LEU A 115 6.63 -13.97 6.22
C LEU A 115 5.19 -13.56 5.83
N GLN A 116 4.65 -14.11 4.74
CA GLN A 116 3.25 -13.91 4.36
C GLN A 116 2.29 -14.62 5.33
N LEU A 117 2.65 -15.81 5.81
CA LEU A 117 1.89 -16.53 6.83
C LEU A 117 1.87 -15.75 8.15
N LEU A 118 3.00 -15.17 8.55
CA LEU A 118 3.08 -14.28 9.72
C LEU A 118 2.15 -13.08 9.56
N ALA A 119 2.13 -12.44 8.39
CA ALA A 119 1.21 -11.33 8.11
C ALA A 119 -0.26 -11.74 8.24
N ALA A 120 -0.62 -12.92 7.72
CA ALA A 120 -1.97 -13.46 7.86
C ALA A 120 -2.34 -13.69 9.33
N ILE A 121 -1.44 -14.29 10.12
CA ILE A 121 -1.65 -14.51 11.56
C ILE A 121 -1.88 -13.19 12.29
N ILE A 122 -1.05 -12.17 12.04
CA ILE A 122 -1.18 -10.85 12.64
C ILE A 122 -2.60 -10.30 12.41
N VAL A 123 -3.07 -10.30 11.16
CA VAL A 123 -4.39 -9.78 10.81
C VAL A 123 -5.51 -10.57 11.48
N THR A 124 -5.40 -11.90 11.55
CA THR A 124 -6.46 -12.75 12.14
C THR A 124 -6.49 -12.75 13.67
N ALA A 125 -5.37 -12.41 14.33
CA ALA A 125 -5.25 -12.46 15.78
C ALA A 125 -5.76 -11.20 16.51
N GLY A 126 -5.87 -10.06 15.82
CA GLY A 126 -6.38 -8.80 16.37
C GLY A 126 -7.82 -8.51 15.98
#